data_AF-A0A2L2WNG1-F1
#
_entry.id   AF-A0A2L2WNG1-F1
#
_cell.length_a   1.000
_cell.length_b   1.000
_cell.length_c   1.000
_cell.angle_alpha   90.00
_cell.angle_beta   90.00
_cell.angle_gamma   90.00
#
_symmetry.space_group_name_H-M   'P 1'
#
loop_
_entity.id
_entity.type
_entity.pdbx_description
1 polymer ?
#
loop_
_entity_poly.entity_id
_entity_poly.type
_entity_poly.pdbx_seq_one_letter_code
_entity_poly.pdbx_strand_id
1 'polypeptide(L)'
;MVSVTRTRVSPDLSICTAYLSIFPSDKAEDILANIKSSEKTIRYELGTRTRHQLRIIPELRFFVDDSLDYIEHIDELLKEE
;
A
#
# COMPACT_ATOMS: atom_id res chain seq x y z
N MET A 1 13.86 -3.76 3.99
CA MET A 1 13.61 -3.08 2.70
C MET A 1 12.12 -2.99 2.50
N VAL A 2 11.60 -1.84 2.07
CA VAL A 2 10.17 -1.64 1.77
C VAL A 2 10.06 -1.19 0.32
N SER A 3 9.24 -1.89 -0.45
CA SER A 3 9.00 -1.61 -1.87
C SER A 3 7.51 -1.44 -2.11
N VAL A 4 7.13 -0.56 -3.03
CA VAL A 4 5.73 -0.40 -3.46
C VAL A 4 5.50 -1.29 -4.67
N THR A 5 4.65 -2.32 -4.54
CA THR A 5 4.35 -3.24 -5.65
C THR A 5 3.26 -2.70 -6.55
N ARG A 6 2.20 -2.15 -5.95
CA ARG A 6 1.03 -1.67 -6.68
C ARG A 6 0.40 -0.47 -5.99
N THR A 7 -0.15 0.44 -6.78
CA THR A 7 -0.99 1.54 -6.29
C THR A 7 -2.30 1.58 -7.05
N ARG A 8 -3.39 1.89 -6.35
CA ARG A 8 -4.71 2.12 -6.92
C ARG A 8 -5.23 3.45 -6.41
N VAL A 9 -5.51 4.36 -7.34
CA VAL A 9 -6.06 5.69 -7.02
C VAL A 9 -7.52 5.72 -7.45
N SER A 10 -8.38 6.30 -6.62
CA SER A 10 -9.78 6.51 -6.98
C SER A 10 -9.90 7.54 -8.12
N PRO A 11 -10.94 7.44 -8.99
CA PRO A 11 -11.09 8.36 -10.13
C PRO A 11 -11.22 9.84 -9.74
N ASP A 12 -11.74 10.10 -8.55
CA ASP A 12 -11.91 11.43 -7.96
C ASP A 12 -10.66 11.94 -7.20
N LEU A 13 -9.56 11.18 -7.21
CA LEU A 13 -8.31 11.48 -6.49
C LEU A 13 -8.48 11.63 -4.97
N SER A 14 -9.56 11.11 -4.38
CA SER A 14 -9.79 11.19 -2.93
C SER A 14 -8.96 10.18 -2.14
N ILE A 15 -8.74 8.97 -2.68
CA ILE A 15 -8.09 7.86 -1.98
C ILE A 15 -7.02 7.24 -2.88
N CYS A 16 -5.84 6.99 -2.30
CA CYS A 16 -4.77 6.22 -2.91
C CYS A 16 -4.43 5.03 -2.01
N THR A 17 -4.63 3.83 -2.53
CA THR A 17 -4.29 2.58 -1.87
C THR A 17 -2.96 2.08 -2.42
N ALA A 18 -1.95 1.97 -1.55
CA ALA A 18 -0.62 1.46 -1.87
C ALA A 18 -0.38 0.10 -1.21
N TYR A 19 0.00 -0.88 -2.02
CA TYR A 19 0.39 -2.23 -1.61
C TYR A 19 1.91 -2.30 -1.50
N LEU A 20 2.39 -2.76 -0.35
CA LEU A 20 3.79 -2.73 0.05
C LEU A 20 4.33 -4.15 0.19
N SER A 21 5.43 -4.43 -0.48
CA SER A 21 6.28 -5.59 -0.22
C SER A 21 7.30 -5.22 0.86
N ILE A 22 7.24 -5.88 2.01
CA ILE A 22 8.11 -5.62 3.16
C ILE A 22 9.02 -6.84 3.39
N PHE A 23 10.33 -6.59 3.43
CA PHE A 23 11.33 -7.61 3.74
C PHE A 23 12.20 -7.17 4.93
N PRO A 24 12.37 -8.00 5.97
CA PRO A 24 11.86 -9.37 6.12
C PRO A 24 10.37 -9.41 6.57
N SER A 25 9.66 -10.49 6.25
CA SER A 25 8.20 -10.61 6.39
C SER A 25 7.73 -10.76 7.85
N ASP A 26 8.57 -11.28 8.73
CA ASP A 26 8.34 -11.41 10.18
C ASP A 26 8.07 -10.05 10.86
N LYS A 27 8.54 -8.95 10.28
CA LYS A 27 8.35 -7.59 10.81
C LYS A 27 7.39 -6.75 9.98
N ALA A 28 6.65 -7.37 9.06
CA ALA A 28 5.79 -6.65 8.13
C ALA A 28 4.70 -5.84 8.86
N GLU A 29 4.07 -6.41 9.89
CA GLU A 29 3.02 -5.73 10.66
C GLU A 29 3.54 -4.51 11.43
N ASP A 30 4.66 -4.66 12.14
CA ASP A 30 5.30 -3.57 12.90
C ASP A 30 5.73 -2.43 11.97
N ILE A 31 6.33 -2.77 10.83
CA ILE A 31 6.74 -1.78 9.83
C ILE A 31 5.51 -1.10 9.23
N LEU A 32 4.45 -1.84 8.92
CA LEU A 32 3.20 -1.28 8.41
C LEU A 32 2.55 -0.33 9.43
N ALA A 33 2.54 -0.68 10.72
CA ALA A 33 2.03 0.17 11.77
C ALA A 33 2.80 1.50 11.86
N ASN A 34 4.13 1.45 11.76
CA ASN A 34 4.99 2.63 11.71
C ASN A 34 4.76 3.49 10.45
N ILE A 35 4.51 2.86 9.30
CA ILE A 35 4.16 3.58 8.07
C ILE A 35 2.80 4.27 8.21
N LYS A 36 1.81 3.58 8.79
CA LYS A 36 0.48 4.15 9.07
C LYS A 36 0.54 5.31 10.06
N SER A 37 1.38 5.23 11.10
CA SER A 37 1.56 6.36 12.03
C SER A 37 2.23 7.57 11.36
N SER A 38 3.09 7.32 10.37
CA SER A 38 3.80 8.34 9.58
C SER A 38 3.01 8.84 8.36
N GLU A 39 1.78 8.36 8.14
CA GLU A 39 0.97 8.65 6.94
C GLU A 39 0.84 10.15 6.67
N LYS A 40 0.61 10.96 7.71
CA LYS A 40 0.49 12.42 7.59
C LYS A 40 1.76 13.06 7.05
N THR A 41 2.92 12.62 7.52
CA THR A 41 4.23 13.12 7.08
C THR A 41 4.48 12.74 5.63
N ILE A 42 4.21 11.48 5.27
CA ILE A 42 4.35 10.99 3.90
C ILE A 42 3.43 11.78 2.96
N ARG A 43 2.17 12.01 3.37
CA ARG A 43 1.21 12.81 2.60
C ARG A 43 1.65 14.26 2.43
N TYR A 44 2.22 14.86 3.46
CA TYR A 44 2.78 16.21 3.40
C TYR A 44 3.96 16.32 2.43
N GLU A 45 4.90 15.38 2.48
CA GLU A 45 6.02 15.33 1.54
C GLU A 45 5.55 15.12 0.10
N LEU A 46 4.60 14.21 -0.10
CA LEU A 46 3.99 13.98 -1.41
C LEU A 46 3.36 15.25 -1.95
N GLY A 47 2.58 15.96 -1.11
CA GLY A 47 1.98 17.24 -1.47
C GLY A 47 3.00 18.30 -1.82
N THR A 48 4.09 18.41 -1.07
CA THR A 48 5.16 19.37 -1.35
C THR A 48 5.81 19.13 -2.71
N ARG A 49 6.06 17.85 -3.06
CA ARG A 49 6.70 17.47 -4.34
C ARG A 49 5.75 17.60 -5.53
N THR A 50 4.47 17.33 -5.34
CA THR A 50 3.45 17.27 -6.41
C THR A 50 2.51 18.47 -6.46
N ARG A 51 2.78 19.52 -5.67
CA ARG A 51 1.90 20.71 -5.51
C ARG A 51 1.48 21.39 -6.81
N HIS A 52 2.27 21.27 -7.87
CA HIS A 52 2.01 21.88 -9.18
C HIS A 52 1.30 20.95 -10.16
N GLN A 53 1.20 19.66 -9.82
CA GLN A 53 0.65 18.60 -10.68
C GLN A 53 -0.74 18.16 -10.22
N LEU A 54 -0.96 18.15 -8.90
CA LEU A 54 -2.18 17.63 -8.29
C LEU A 54 -2.99 18.76 -7.64
N ARG A 55 -4.30 18.79 -7.94
CA ARG A 55 -5.25 19.69 -7.29
C ARG A 55 -5.55 19.27 -5.85
N ILE A 56 -5.61 17.96 -5.59
CA ILE A 56 -5.92 17.35 -4.30
C ILE A 56 -4.89 16.26 -4.06
N ILE A 57 -4.37 16.18 -2.84
CA ILE A 57 -3.52 15.08 -2.41
C ILE A 57 -4.43 14.02 -1.77
N PRO A 58 -4.46 12.79 -2.31
CA PRO A 58 -5.34 11.74 -1.80
C PRO A 58 -4.96 11.34 -0.36
N GLU A 59 -5.94 10.80 0.36
CA GLU A 59 -5.69 10.03 1.57
C GLU A 59 -4.90 8.76 1.21
N LEU A 60 -3.82 8.48 1.95
CA LEU A 60 -2.93 7.35 1.66
C LEU A 60 -3.31 6.17 2.55
N ARG A 61 -3.60 5.02 1.94
CA ARG A 61 -3.89 3.77 2.64
C ARG A 61 -2.85 2.73 2.28
N PHE A 62 -2.22 2.14 3.29
CA PHE A 62 -1.14 1.18 3.11
C PHE A 62 -1.58 -0.22 3.53
N PHE A 63 -1.26 -1.20 2.68
CA PHE A 63 -1.52 -2.62 2.90
C PHE A 63 -0.25 -3.42 2.59
N VAL A 64 -0.06 -4.56 3.26
CA VAL A 64 0.95 -5.53 2.83
C VAL A 64 0.45 -6.19 1.55
N ASP A 65 1.36 -6.46 0.62
CA ASP A 65 1.06 -7.24 -0.56
C ASP A 65 1.09 -8.74 -0.21
N ASP A 66 -0.10 -9.29 0.02
CA ASP A 66 -0.40 -10.70 0.31
C ASP A 66 -0.90 -11.45 -0.95
N SER A 67 -0.69 -10.87 -2.14
CA SER A 67 -1.22 -11.42 -3.39
C SER A 67 -0.71 -12.82 -3.73
N LEU A 68 0.52 -13.17 -3.32
CA LEU A 68 1.06 -14.52 -3.47
C LEU A 68 0.31 -15.52 -2.57
N ASP A 69 0.18 -15.20 -1.29
CA ASP A 69 -0.53 -16.04 -0.31
C ASP A 69 -2.00 -16.25 -0.74
N TYR A 70 -2.63 -15.21 -1.31
CA TYR A 70 -3.98 -15.29 -1.84
C TYR A 70 -4.10 -16.22 -3.06
N ILE A 71 -3.12 -16.21 -3.97
CA ILE A 71 -3.09 -17.10 -5.13
C ILE A 71 -2.89 -18.55 -4.68
N GLU A 72 -1.96 -18.80 -3.77
CA GLU A 72 -1.73 -20.14 -3.22
C GLU A 72 -3.00 -20.69 -2.55
N HIS A 73 -3.72 -19.86 -1.79
CA HIS A 73 -4.98 -20.24 -1.17
C HIS A 73 -6.07 -20.59 -2.20
N ILE A 74 -6.17 -19.84 -3.31
CA ILE A 74 -7.11 -20.18 -4.40
C ILE A 74 -6.75 -21.52 -5.04
N ASP A 75 -5.46 -21.75 -5.31
CA ASP A 75 -4.99 -22.99 -5.93
C ASP A 75 -5.22 -24.21 -5.02
N GLU A 76 -5.13 -24.06 -3.70
CA GLU A 76 -5.51 -25.10 -2.74
C GLU A 76 -7.00 -25.43 -2.81
N LEU A 77 -7.87 -24.42 -2.77
CA LEU A 77 -9.32 -24.60 -2.84
C LEU A 77 -9.77 -25.26 -4.15
N LEU A 78 -9.13 -24.91 -5.28
CA LEU A 78 -9.47 -25.47 -6.59
C LEU A 78 -8.96 -26.91 -6.79
N LYS A 79 -7.96 -27.36 -6.01
CA LYS A 79 -7.47 -28.75 -6.05
C LYS A 79 -8.37 -29.73 -5.27
N GLU A 80 -9.25 -29.21 -4.42
CA GLU A 80 -10.20 -30.02 -3.65
C GLU A 80 -11.51 -30.32 -4.41
N GLU A 81 -11.71 -29.79 -5.62
CA GLU A 81 -12.79 -30.16 -6.57
C GLU A 81 -12.33 -31.19 -7.62
#